data_AF-A0A6G2DEQ2-F1
#
_entry.id   AF-A0A6G2DEQ2-F1
#
_cell.length_a   1.000
_cell.length_b   1.000
_cell.length_c   1.000
_cell.angle_alpha   90.00
_cell.angle_beta   90.00
_cell.angle_gamma   90.00
#
_symmetry.space_group_name_H-M   'P 1'
#
loop_
_entity.id
_entity.type
_entity.pdbx_description
1 polymer ?
#
loop_
_entity_poly.entity_id
_entity_poly.type
_entity_poly.pdbx_seq_one_letter_code
_entity_poly.pdbx_strand_id
1 'polypeptide(L)'
;YPVDLKLAEEYGVNGIRISIAWSRIFPTGYGQVNAKGVEFYHNLFAECHKRHVEPFVTLHHFDTPEALHSNGDFLNRENIEHFVDYAAFCFEEFPEVNYWTTFNEIGPIGDGQYLV
;
A
#
# COMPACT_ATOMS: atom_id res chain seq x y z
N TYR A 1 8.04 3.59 12.41
CA TYR A 1 8.84 2.62 11.65
C TYR A 1 10.27 2.44 12.16
N PRO A 2 11.10 3.46 12.45
CA PRO A 2 12.51 3.20 12.77
C PRO A 2 12.71 2.36 14.05
N VAL A 3 11.90 2.64 15.08
CA VAL A 3 11.91 1.85 16.33
C VAL A 3 11.36 0.45 16.09
N ASP A 4 10.28 0.33 15.32
CA ASP A 4 9.62 -0.96 15.04
C ASP A 4 10.56 -1.91 14.30
N LEU A 5 11.29 -1.41 13.29
CA LEU A 5 12.24 -2.22 12.53
C LEU A 5 13.51 -2.53 13.33
N LYS A 6 13.94 -1.63 14.22
CA LYS A 6 15.01 -1.93 15.17
C LYS A 6 14.63 -3.11 16.07
N LEU A 7 13.40 -3.13 16.58
CA LEU A 7 12.91 -4.22 17.42
C LEU A 7 12.76 -5.51 16.60
N ALA A 8 12.30 -5.42 15.35
CA ALA A 8 12.22 -6.58 14.45
C ALA A 8 13.59 -7.27 14.31
N GLU A 9 14.64 -6.49 14.03
CA GLU A 9 16.03 -6.97 13.97
C GLU A 9 16.50 -7.58 15.31
N GLU A 10 16.26 -6.89 16.43
CA GLU A 10 16.64 -7.34 17.77
C GLU A 10 16.03 -8.70 18.14
N TYR A 11 14.80 -8.96 17.70
CA TYR A 11 14.09 -10.21 17.96
C TYR A 11 14.19 -11.25 16.83
N GLY A 12 15.03 -10.99 15.81
CA GLY A 12 15.28 -11.94 14.72
C GLY A 12 14.11 -12.09 13.73
N VAL A 13 13.22 -11.12 13.66
CA VAL A 13 12.17 -11.04 12.63
C VAL A 13 12.84 -10.64 11.31
N ASN A 14 12.76 -11.52 10.30
CA ASN A 14 13.42 -11.34 9.01
C ASN A 14 12.49 -10.88 7.89
N GLY A 15 11.21 -10.64 8.20
CA GLY A 15 10.22 -10.17 7.24
C GLY A 15 9.08 -9.45 7.91
N ILE A 16 8.55 -8.42 7.26
CA ILE A 16 7.43 -7.63 7.77
C ILE A 16 6.40 -7.40 6.68
N ARG A 17 5.13 -7.61 7.01
CA ARG A 17 4.01 -7.31 6.12
C ARG A 17 3.52 -5.89 6.36
N ILE A 18 3.52 -5.07 5.32
CA ILE A 18 3.18 -3.64 5.37
C ILE A 18 2.21 -3.33 4.23
N SER A 19 1.30 -2.37 4.42
CA SER A 19 0.51 -1.80 3.33
C SER A 19 0.99 -0.40 2.93
N ILE A 20 0.89 -0.09 1.64
CA ILE A 20 0.96 1.28 1.15
C ILE A 20 -0.43 1.88 1.26
N ALA A 21 -0.53 3.05 1.88
CA ALA A 21 -1.77 3.79 1.92
C ALA A 21 -1.95 4.54 0.61
N TRP A 22 -2.93 4.12 -0.19
CA TRP A 22 -3.18 4.68 -1.52
C TRP A 22 -3.32 6.21 -1.47
N SER A 23 -4.07 6.72 -0.49
CA SER A 23 -4.26 8.17 -0.29
C SER A 23 -2.98 8.95 0.03
N ARG A 24 -1.92 8.29 0.49
CA ARG A 24 -0.61 8.94 0.67
C ARG A 24 0.14 9.11 -0.65
N ILE A 25 -0.06 8.21 -1.60
CA ILE A 25 0.55 8.28 -2.93
C ILE A 25 -0.27 9.22 -3.83
N PHE A 26 -1.58 8.97 -3.91
CA PHE A 26 -2.54 9.80 -4.64
C PHE A 26 -3.62 10.29 -3.68
N PRO A 27 -3.58 11.55 -3.20
CA PRO A 27 -4.56 12.07 -2.23
C PRO A 27 -6.02 11.98 -2.68
N THR A 28 -6.26 12.13 -3.98
CA THR A 28 -7.57 11.99 -4.63
C THR A 28 -7.79 10.61 -5.24
N GLY A 29 -6.85 9.68 -5.07
CA GLY A 29 -6.83 8.33 -5.63
C GLY A 29 -6.26 8.20 -7.05
N TYR A 30 -6.15 9.31 -7.77
CA TYR A 30 -5.53 9.37 -9.09
C TYR A 30 -4.93 10.76 -9.34
N GLY A 31 -4.19 10.91 -10.44
CA GLY A 31 -3.68 12.21 -10.89
C GLY A 31 -2.37 12.59 -10.22
N GLN A 32 -2.37 13.63 -9.39
CA GLN A 32 -1.12 14.16 -8.82
C GLN A 32 -0.57 13.28 -7.70
N VAL A 33 0.66 12.81 -7.90
CA VAL A 33 1.44 12.09 -6.89
C VAL A 33 1.85 13.04 -5.77
N ASN A 34 1.72 12.59 -4.53
CA ASN A 34 2.25 13.26 -3.37
C ASN A 34 3.67 12.75 -3.05
N ALA A 35 4.68 13.52 -3.47
CA ALA A 35 6.09 13.18 -3.30
C ALA A 35 6.49 12.85 -1.85
N LYS A 36 5.88 13.50 -0.84
CA LYS A 36 6.18 13.20 0.58
C LYS A 36 5.68 11.82 1.00
N GLY A 37 4.58 11.35 0.41
CA GLY A 37 4.07 10.01 0.64
C GLY A 37 5.01 8.96 0.05
N VAL A 38 5.45 9.19 -1.19
CA VAL A 38 6.43 8.34 -1.89
C VAL A 38 7.75 8.27 -1.12
N GLU A 39 8.31 9.42 -0.73
CA GLU A 39 9.54 9.51 0.06
C GLU A 39 9.46 8.74 1.38
N PHE A 40 8.30 8.78 2.05
CA PHE A 40 8.10 8.00 3.27
C PHE A 40 8.28 6.49 3.03
N TYR A 41 7.70 5.94 1.95
CA TYR A 41 7.78 4.52 1.64
C TYR A 41 9.17 4.08 1.18
N HIS A 42 9.87 4.91 0.39
CA HIS A 42 11.29 4.66 0.08
C HIS A 42 12.14 4.56 1.35
N ASN A 43 12.01 5.55 2.25
CA ASN A 43 12.77 5.56 3.49
C ASN A 43 12.41 4.37 4.40
N LEU A 44 11.14 3.96 4.41
CA LEU A 44 10.68 2.78 5.12
C LEU A 44 11.32 1.51 4.57
N PHE A 45 11.27 1.29 3.25
CA PHE A 45 11.81 0.09 2.61
C PHE A 45 13.33 0.04 2.68
N ALA A 46 14.01 1.19 2.54
CA ALA A 46 15.44 1.29 2.75
C ALA A 46 15.85 0.91 4.19
N GLU A 47 15.11 1.37 5.20
CA GLU A 47 15.37 1.01 6.60
C GLU A 47 15.05 -0.47 6.88
N CYS A 48 14.04 -1.05 6.23
CA CYS A 48 13.77 -2.50 6.27
C CYS A 48 15.00 -3.30 5.80
N HIS A 49 15.50 -2.99 4.61
CA HIS A 49 16.66 -3.68 4.02
C HIS A 49 17.94 -3.51 4.83
N LYS A 50 18.18 -2.30 5.33
CA LYS A 50 19.31 -2.00 6.22
C LYS A 50 19.34 -2.87 7.49
N ARG A 51 18.17 -3.31 7.95
CA ARG A 51 17.99 -4.12 9.16
C ARG A 51 17.74 -5.59 8.87
N HIS A 52 17.95 -6.01 7.63
CA HIS A 52 17.72 -7.39 7.20
C HIS A 52 16.28 -7.89 7.44
N VAL A 53 15.30 -6.98 7.31
CA VAL A 53 13.87 -7.28 7.39
C VAL A 53 13.26 -7.12 6.00
N GLU A 54 12.83 -8.21 5.36
CA GLU A 54 12.25 -8.17 4.02
C GLU A 54 10.82 -7.59 4.03
N PRO A 55 10.51 -6.54 3.25
CA PRO A 55 9.16 -6.00 3.16
C PRO A 55 8.25 -6.84 2.24
N PHE A 56 7.12 -7.31 2.78
CA PHE A 56 6.01 -7.91 2.03
C PHE A 56 4.89 -6.88 1.91
N VAL A 57 4.72 -6.29 0.73
CA VAL A 57 3.91 -5.09 0.56
C VAL A 57 2.53 -5.41 0.00
N THR A 58 1.50 -4.86 0.64
CA THR A 58 0.11 -4.93 0.19
C THR A 58 -0.34 -3.58 -0.38
N LEU A 59 -0.95 -3.57 -1.57
CA LEU A 59 -1.38 -2.34 -2.23
C LEU A 59 -2.68 -1.76 -1.67
N HIS A 60 -3.65 -2.63 -1.35
CA HIS A 60 -4.93 -2.22 -0.79
C HIS A 60 -5.26 -2.98 0.48
N HIS A 61 -5.48 -2.23 1.57
CA HIS A 61 -5.81 -2.79 2.88
C HIS A 61 -6.97 -2.00 3.50
N PHE A 62 -8.10 -2.01 2.80
CA PHE A 62 -9.37 -1.35 3.18
C PHE A 62 -9.33 0.19 3.17
N ASP A 63 -8.37 0.80 2.49
CA ASP A 63 -8.05 2.23 2.58
C ASP A 63 -8.18 2.98 1.25
N THR A 64 -9.25 2.69 0.50
CA THR A 64 -9.61 3.45 -0.70
C THR A 64 -9.66 4.96 -0.36
N PRO A 65 -9.00 5.83 -1.15
CA PRO A 65 -9.08 7.28 -0.97
C PRO A 65 -10.52 7.79 -1.01
N GLU A 66 -10.86 8.74 -0.13
CA GLU A 66 -12.25 9.20 0.04
C GLU A 66 -12.89 9.65 -1.28
N ALA A 67 -12.16 10.35 -2.15
CA ALA A 67 -12.70 10.80 -3.43
C ALA A 67 -13.19 9.66 -4.33
N LEU A 68 -12.53 8.49 -4.30
CA LEU A 68 -12.96 7.30 -5.03
C LEU A 68 -14.07 6.57 -4.26
N HIS A 69 -13.93 6.47 -2.95
CA HIS A 69 -14.91 5.82 -2.09
C HIS A 69 -16.29 6.50 -2.17
N SER A 70 -16.35 7.84 -2.07
CA SER A 70 -17.61 8.59 -2.25
C SER A 70 -18.18 8.45 -3.67
N ASN A 71 -17.33 8.14 -4.66
CA ASN A 71 -17.72 7.90 -6.05
C ASN A 71 -18.00 6.41 -6.35
N GLY A 72 -18.57 5.70 -5.36
CA GLY A 72 -19.01 4.31 -5.51
C GLY A 72 -17.91 3.26 -5.34
N ASP A 73 -16.69 3.65 -4.96
CA ASP A 73 -15.58 2.73 -4.68
C ASP A 73 -15.41 1.67 -5.79
N PHE A 74 -15.18 0.39 -5.48
CA PHE A 74 -15.06 -0.68 -6.47
C PHE A 74 -16.38 -1.07 -7.17
N LEU A 75 -17.53 -0.51 -6.76
CA LEU A 75 -18.78 -0.66 -7.54
C LEU A 75 -18.76 0.22 -8.79
N ASN A 76 -17.95 1.28 -8.80
CA ASN A 76 -17.68 2.06 -9.99
C ASN A 76 -16.52 1.44 -10.79
N ARG A 77 -16.79 1.03 -12.03
CA ARG A 77 -15.79 0.41 -12.90
C ARG A 77 -14.63 1.33 -13.27
N GLU A 78 -14.83 2.65 -13.28
CA GLU A 78 -13.76 3.61 -13.53
C GLU A 78 -12.69 3.56 -12.42
N ASN A 79 -13.11 3.35 -11.17
CA ASN A 79 -12.19 3.26 -10.03
C ASN A 79 -11.30 2.01 -10.08
N ILE A 80 -11.70 0.98 -10.84
CA ILE A 80 -10.84 -0.20 -11.10
C ILE A 80 -9.62 0.23 -11.90
N GLU A 81 -9.78 1.09 -12.91
CA GLU A 81 -8.65 1.60 -13.70
C GLU A 81 -7.74 2.48 -12.83
N HIS A 82 -8.30 3.31 -11.94
CA HIS A 82 -7.50 4.06 -10.98
C HIS A 82 -6.66 3.17 -10.05
N PHE A 83 -7.20 2.02 -9.63
CA PHE A 83 -6.44 1.05 -8.86
C PHE A 83 -5.32 0.42 -9.68
N VAL A 84 -5.57 0.10 -10.95
CA VAL A 84 -4.56 -0.46 -11.86
C VAL A 84 -3.42 0.55 -12.09
N ASP A 85 -3.75 1.82 -12.34
CA ASP A 85 -2.77 2.90 -12.50
C ASP A 85 -1.93 3.10 -11.24
N TYR A 86 -2.58 3.09 -10.07
CA TYR A 86 -1.90 3.15 -8.77
C TYR A 86 -0.97 1.95 -8.56
N ALA A 87 -1.41 0.74 -8.86
CA ALA A 87 -0.61 -0.46 -8.74
C ALA A 87 0.61 -0.43 -9.67
N ALA A 88 0.41 -0.03 -10.94
CA ALA A 88 1.48 0.13 -11.91
C ALA A 88 2.51 1.16 -11.44
N PHE A 89 2.05 2.33 -10.98
CA PHE A 89 2.92 3.34 -10.38
C PHE A 89 3.73 2.77 -9.21
N CYS A 90 3.11 2.05 -8.27
CA CYS A 90 3.84 1.47 -7.14
C CYS A 90 4.89 0.43 -7.56
N PHE A 91 4.61 -0.40 -8.56
CA PHE A 91 5.57 -1.39 -9.06
C PHE A 91 6.77 -0.75 -9.74
N GLU A 92 6.58 0.38 -10.43
CA GLU A 92 7.66 1.13 -11.06
C GLU A 92 8.44 1.99 -10.04
N GLU A 93 7.72 2.67 -9.14
CA GLU A 93 8.29 3.63 -8.20
C GLU A 93 9.10 2.95 -7.10
N PHE A 94 8.70 1.77 -6.61
CA PHE A 94 9.32 1.12 -5.44
C PHE A 94 10.13 -0.13 -5.82
N PRO A 95 11.30 0.00 -6.48
CA PRO A 95 12.14 -1.13 -6.87
C PRO A 95 12.73 -1.89 -5.66
N GLU A 96 12.64 -1.33 -4.46
CA GLU A 96 13.06 -2.00 -3.22
C GLU A 96 12.15 -3.17 -2.83
N VAL A 97 10.96 -3.30 -3.42
CA VAL A 97 9.97 -4.30 -3.01
C VAL A 97 10.00 -5.52 -3.94
N ASN A 98 10.31 -6.68 -3.36
CA ASN A 98 10.33 -7.95 -4.10
C ASN A 98 9.00 -8.72 -4.03
N TYR A 99 8.22 -8.54 -2.96
CA TYR A 99 7.02 -9.32 -2.68
C TYR A 99 5.78 -8.43 -2.59
N TRP A 100 4.86 -8.63 -3.52
CA TRP A 100 3.64 -7.85 -3.64
C TRP A 100 2.38 -8.67 -3.39
N THR A 101 1.40 -8.04 -2.74
CA THR A 101 0.03 -8.51 -2.62
C THR A 101 -0.89 -7.38 -3.10
N THR A 102 -1.86 -7.70 -3.96
CA THR A 102 -2.79 -6.68 -4.47
C THR A 102 -3.80 -6.26 -3.40
N PHE A 103 -4.66 -7.19 -2.98
CA PHE A 103 -5.70 -6.94 -1.97
C PHE A 103 -5.46 -7.77 -0.72
N ASN A 104 -5.59 -7.13 0.46
CA ASN A 104 -5.81 -7.86 1.69
C ASN A 104 -7.26 -8.36 1.75
N GLU A 105 -7.47 -9.64 2.02
CA GLU A 105 -8.77 -10.21 2.39
C GLU A 105 -9.95 -9.76 1.49
N ILE A 106 -9.94 -10.22 0.25
CA ILE A 106 -10.95 -9.83 -0.74
C ILE A 106 -12.40 -10.19 -0.33
N GLY A 107 -12.59 -11.23 0.48
CA GLY A 107 -13.91 -11.61 1.02
C GLY A 107 -14.50 -10.50 1.90
N PRO A 108 -13.81 -10.09 2.98
CA PRO A 108 -14.20 -8.92 3.77
C PRO A 108 -14.39 -7.62 2.96
N ILE A 109 -13.58 -7.35 1.93
CA ILE A 109 -13.80 -6.20 1.04
C ILE A 109 -15.12 -6.35 0.26
N GLY A 110 -15.32 -7.48 -0.42
CA GLY A 110 -16.49 -7.68 -1.28
C GLY A 110 -17.79 -7.80 -0.49
N ASP A 111 -17.82 -8.72 0.48
CA ASP A 111 -19.02 -9.03 1.24
C ASP A 111 -19.25 -7.98 2.34
N GLY A 112 -18.25 -7.76 3.19
CA GLY A 112 -18.40 -6.94 4.39
C GLY A 112 -18.60 -5.46 4.13
N GLN A 113 -18.04 -4.93 3.03
CA GLN A 113 -18.17 -3.50 2.71
C GLN A 113 -19.43 -3.18 1.90
N TYR A 114 -19.89 -4.10 1.04
CA TYR A 114 -20.95 -3.80 0.06
C TYR A 114 -22.23 -4.63 0.21
N LEU A 115 -22.18 -5.81 0.84
CA LEU A 115 -23.30 -6.75 0.86
C LEU A 115 -23.95 -6.91 2.25
N VAL A 116 -23.19 -6.66 3.32
CA VAL A 116 -23.65 -6.85 4.72
C VAL A 116 -23.95 -5.52 5.41
#